data_AF-A0AAU5KSB0-F1
#
_entry.id   AF-A0AAU5KSB0-F1
#
_cell.length_a   1.000
_cell.length_b   1.000
_cell.length_c   1.000
_cell.angle_alpha   90.00
_cell.angle_beta   90.00
_cell.angle_gamma   90.00
#
_symmetry.space_group_name_H-M   'P 1'
#
loop_
_entity.id
_entity.type
_entity.pdbx_description
1 polymer ?
#
loop_
_entity_poly.entity_id
_entity_poly.type
_entity_poly.pdbx_seq_one_letter_code
_entity_poly.pdbx_strand_id
1 'polypeptide(L)'
;MGLHVNANEVVAVLLSDGWHGVKPGTFAVGPFAFGSSMEGGSIDIAGQPGFRFTTQDGPVITGPLSSVLAVQSESTQVPGRTPLHELADRLDGSIVVVNGTDAVRFSYAGEDFEVWLGATKYGPRWLFAAAGNRDGAVDYGFGEKDPVDQVARAAMSDLKAGMRPGRTAAPGSPSATP
;
A
#
# COMPACT_ATOMS: atom_id res chain seq x y z
N MET A 1 -13.73 -5.48 16.65
CA MET A 1 -13.47 -4.64 15.47
C MET A 1 -12.32 -3.72 15.79
N GLY A 2 -11.25 -3.73 15.00
CA GLY A 2 -10.14 -2.77 15.11
C GLY A 2 -10.34 -1.66 14.09
N LEU A 3 -10.23 -0.40 14.52
CA LEU A 3 -10.19 0.74 13.62
C LEU A 3 -8.72 0.96 13.22
N HIS A 4 -8.40 0.82 11.94
CA HIS A 4 -7.05 1.03 11.42
C HIS A 4 -6.97 2.41 10.80
N VAL A 5 -6.00 3.23 11.24
CA VAL A 5 -5.69 4.53 10.66
C VAL A 5 -4.33 4.43 9.99
N ASN A 6 -4.25 4.77 8.71
CA ASN A 6 -2.98 4.90 8.02
C ASN A 6 -2.33 6.24 8.40
N ALA A 7 -1.20 6.19 9.10
CA ALA A 7 -0.47 7.38 9.53
C ALA A 7 -0.07 8.31 8.37
N ASN A 8 0.14 7.75 7.16
CA ASN A 8 0.49 8.53 5.97
C ASN A 8 -0.67 9.36 5.41
N GLU A 9 -1.91 9.02 5.78
CA GLU A 9 -3.14 9.68 5.32
C GLU A 9 -3.63 10.76 6.29
N VAL A 10 -2.94 10.94 7.43
CA VAL A 10 -3.31 11.95 8.42
C VAL A 10 -2.95 13.34 7.90
N VAL A 11 -3.97 14.19 7.76
CA VAL A 11 -3.86 15.57 7.29
C VAL A 11 -4.06 16.60 8.38
N ALA A 12 -4.70 16.23 9.49
CA ALA A 12 -4.78 17.08 10.67
C ALA A 12 -4.86 16.24 11.96
N VAL A 13 -4.41 16.83 13.07
CA VAL A 13 -4.49 16.24 14.41
C VAL A 13 -5.26 17.20 15.31
N LEU A 14 -6.24 16.67 16.06
CA LEU A 14 -6.96 17.43 17.08
C LEU A 14 -6.25 17.27 18.42
N LEU A 15 -5.72 18.40 18.91
CA LEU A 15 -5.15 18.55 20.24
C LEU A 15 -6.11 19.35 21.12
N SER A 16 -5.77 19.56 22.40
CA SER A 16 -6.63 20.28 23.35
C SER A 16 -6.88 21.74 23.00
N ASP A 17 -6.02 22.35 22.18
CA ASP A 17 -6.11 23.73 21.70
C ASP A 17 -6.77 23.86 20.33
N GLY A 18 -6.99 22.76 19.60
CA GLY A 18 -7.67 22.76 18.31
C GLY A 18 -7.06 21.83 17.26
N TRP A 19 -7.47 22.05 16.02
CA TRP A 19 -6.98 21.30 14.86
C TRP A 19 -5.66 21.87 14.36
N HIS A 20 -4.69 20.99 14.15
CA HIS A 20 -3.38 21.32 13.59
C HIS A 20 -3.19 20.60 12.26
N GLY A 21 -2.98 21.37 11.19
CA GLY A 21 -2.69 20.83 9.87
C GLY A 21 -1.34 20.13 9.85
N VAL A 22 -1.30 18.91 9.32
CA VAL A 22 -0.11 18.06 9.22
C VAL A 22 0.49 18.20 7.83
N LYS A 23 1.81 18.33 7.77
CA LYS A 23 2.55 18.19 6.51
C LYS A 23 2.52 16.72 6.06
N PRO A 24 2.14 16.40 4.81
CA PRO A 24 2.00 15.02 4.34
C PRO A 24 3.22 14.13 4.64
N GLY A 25 2.97 12.92 5.12
CA GLY A 25 4.01 11.92 5.43
C GLY A 25 4.87 12.22 6.66
N THR A 26 4.54 13.26 7.44
CA THR A 26 5.31 13.61 8.65
C THR A 26 4.71 13.08 9.95
N PHE A 27 3.45 12.64 9.93
CA PHE A 27 2.81 12.04 11.11
C PHE A 27 3.38 10.64 11.37
N ALA A 28 3.90 10.46 12.58
CA ALA A 28 4.47 9.20 13.04
C ALA A 28 4.06 8.93 14.48
N VAL A 29 3.95 7.64 14.81
CA VAL A 29 3.67 7.14 16.17
C VAL A 29 4.86 6.30 16.61
N GLY A 30 5.29 6.43 17.86
CA GLY A 30 6.46 5.74 18.37
C GLY A 30 6.64 5.91 19.87
N PRO A 31 7.72 5.37 20.46
CA PRO A 31 8.01 5.62 21.87
C PRO A 31 8.31 7.11 22.11
N PHE A 32 7.76 7.67 23.18
CA PHE A 32 7.99 9.04 23.60
C PHE A 32 8.67 9.09 24.96
N ALA A 33 9.72 9.89 25.03
CA ALA A 33 10.49 10.16 26.24
C ALA A 33 11.01 11.59 26.21
N PHE A 34 11.17 12.20 27.39
CA PHE A 34 11.86 13.47 27.54
C PHE A 34 13.34 13.22 27.85
N GLY A 35 14.23 13.72 27.01
CA GLY A 35 15.65 13.78 27.31
C GLY A 35 15.97 15.09 28.04
N SER A 36 16.76 15.04 29.12
CA SER A 36 17.42 16.24 29.64
C SER A 36 18.81 16.37 29.00
N SER A 37 19.22 17.60 28.65
CA SER A 37 20.55 17.88 28.09
C SER A 37 21.67 17.88 29.13
N MET A 38 21.38 17.49 30.38
CA MET A 38 22.37 17.36 31.44
C MET A 38 22.76 15.90 31.61
N GLU A 39 24.07 15.68 31.65
CA GLU A 39 24.76 14.40 31.76
C GLU A 39 24.04 13.39 32.69
N GLY A 40 23.77 12.20 32.15
CA GLY A 40 23.65 10.98 32.94
C GLY A 40 22.27 10.62 33.49
N GLY A 41 21.24 11.44 33.30
CA GLY A 41 19.89 11.15 33.76
C GLY A 41 18.86 11.17 32.64
N SER A 42 18.77 10.09 31.85
CA SER A 42 17.53 9.82 31.12
C SER A 42 16.49 9.44 32.18
N ILE A 43 15.56 10.34 32.47
CA ILE A 43 14.29 9.90 33.05
C ILE A 43 13.54 9.28 31.88
N ASP A 44 13.83 7.99 31.63
CA ASP A 44 12.98 7.15 30.82
C ASP A 44 11.63 7.11 31.52
N ILE A 45 10.74 8.02 31.13
CA ILE A 45 9.31 7.87 31.40
C ILE A 45 8.88 6.75 30.45
N ALA A 46 9.16 5.53 30.88
CA ALA A 46 9.12 4.27 30.16
C ALA A 46 8.13 4.25 28.99
N GLY A 47 8.65 4.32 27.77
CA GLY A 47 8.05 3.74 26.57
C GLY A 47 6.59 4.10 26.28
N GLN A 48 6.09 5.25 26.75
CA GLN A 48 4.72 5.65 26.45
C GLN A 48 4.59 5.88 24.94
N PRO A 49 3.50 5.42 24.29
CA PRO A 49 3.27 5.75 22.91
C PRO A 49 3.09 7.26 22.79
N GLY A 50 3.81 7.86 21.85
CA GLY A 50 3.69 9.25 21.47
C GLY A 50 3.53 9.41 19.98
N PHE A 51 3.34 10.66 19.61
CA PHE A 51 3.23 11.08 18.23
C PHE A 51 4.25 12.16 17.93
N ARG A 52 4.55 12.31 16.64
CA ARG A 52 5.27 13.46 16.11
C ARG A 52 4.69 13.82 14.75
N PHE A 53 4.56 15.09 14.46
CA PHE A 53 4.29 15.59 13.11
C PHE A 53 4.90 16.97 12.90
N THR A 54 5.08 17.34 11.63
CA THR A 54 5.42 18.73 11.24
C THR A 54 4.13 19.42 10.85
N THR A 55 3.87 20.61 11.39
CA THR A 55 2.72 21.42 10.96
C THR A 55 2.94 21.93 9.54
N GLN A 56 1.88 22.37 8.87
CA GLN A 56 2.00 23.00 7.54
C GLN A 56 2.88 24.26 7.58
N ASP A 57 2.90 24.97 8.72
CA ASP A 57 3.68 26.20 8.91
C ASP A 57 5.16 25.94 9.28
N GLY A 58 5.56 24.67 9.46
CA GLY A 58 6.95 24.27 9.70
C GLY A 58 7.33 23.80 11.11
N PRO A 59 6.71 24.27 12.21
CA PRO A 59 6.96 23.73 13.54
C PRO A 59 6.77 22.21 13.65
N VAL A 60 7.55 21.58 14.53
CA VAL A 60 7.41 20.14 14.85
C VAL A 60 6.71 20.02 16.19
N ILE A 61 5.62 19.26 16.24
CA ILE A 61 4.88 18.96 17.45
C ILE A 61 5.13 17.49 17.81
N THR A 62 5.53 17.25 19.05
CA THR A 62 5.74 15.91 19.62
C THR A 62 5.07 15.87 20.99
N GLY A 63 4.42 14.77 21.31
CA GLY A 63 3.82 14.56 22.63
C GLY A 63 3.36 13.13 22.86
N PRO A 64 2.80 12.84 24.05
CA PRO A 64 2.20 11.54 24.33
C PRO A 64 0.95 11.34 23.47
N LEU A 65 0.69 10.10 23.04
CA LEU A 65 -0.43 9.76 22.16
C LEU A 65 -1.78 10.02 22.83
N SER A 66 -1.80 9.99 24.17
CA SER A 66 -2.96 10.37 24.99
C SER A 66 -3.39 11.83 24.83
N SER A 67 -2.55 12.72 24.28
CA SER A 67 -2.92 14.10 23.97
C SER A 67 -3.65 14.25 22.64
N VAL A 68 -3.66 13.22 21.79
CA VAL A 68 -4.37 13.23 20.51
C VAL A 68 -5.83 12.85 20.75
N LEU A 69 -6.74 13.80 20.53
CA LEU A 69 -8.18 13.58 20.70
C LEU A 69 -8.81 12.92 19.48
N ALA A 70 -8.36 13.32 18.29
CA ALA A 70 -8.79 12.76 17.01
C ALA A 70 -7.73 13.03 15.95
N VAL A 71 -7.82 12.30 14.84
CA VAL A 71 -7.07 12.59 13.62
C VAL A 71 -8.06 12.76 12.47
N GLN A 72 -7.76 13.71 11.59
CA GLN A 72 -8.41 13.84 10.30
C GLN A 72 -7.51 13.14 9.29
N SER A 73 -8.07 12.15 8.60
CA SER A 73 -7.44 11.56 7.45
C SER A 73 -8.14 12.06 6.20
N GLU A 74 -7.38 12.53 5.22
CA GLU A 74 -7.90 12.50 3.86
C GLU A 74 -7.89 11.04 3.50
N SER A 75 -9.07 10.41 3.54
CA SER A 75 -9.21 9.15 2.83
C SER A 75 -8.72 9.43 1.42
N THR A 76 -7.63 8.78 1.02
CA THR A 76 -7.22 8.79 -0.38
C THR A 76 -8.26 8.05 -1.26
N GLN A 77 -9.50 7.89 -0.81
CA GLN A 77 -10.64 7.88 -1.69
C GLN A 77 -10.86 9.30 -2.24
N VAL A 78 -10.06 9.67 -3.25
CA VAL A 78 -10.56 10.58 -4.28
C VAL A 78 -11.90 9.98 -4.72
N PRO A 79 -13.04 10.70 -4.64
CA PRO A 79 -14.30 10.19 -5.15
C PRO A 79 -14.13 9.78 -6.62
N GLY A 80 -14.06 8.48 -6.89
CA GLY A 80 -13.80 7.91 -8.22
C GLY A 80 -12.46 7.19 -8.45
N ARG A 81 -11.45 7.30 -7.56
CA ARG A 81 -10.17 6.57 -7.72
C ARG A 81 -10.24 5.25 -6.94
N THR A 82 -10.53 4.16 -7.65
CA THR A 82 -10.59 2.80 -7.10
C THR A 82 -9.18 2.24 -6.84
N PRO A 83 -9.01 1.17 -6.03
CA PRO A 83 -7.73 0.46 -5.91
C PRO A 83 -7.10 0.07 -7.27
N LEU A 84 -7.95 -0.12 -8.28
CA LEU A 84 -7.54 -0.41 -9.65
C LEU A 84 -6.85 0.77 -10.35
N HIS A 85 -7.26 2.01 -10.05
CA HIS A 85 -6.59 3.22 -10.55
C HIS A 85 -5.21 3.38 -9.92
N GLU A 86 -5.11 3.20 -8.59
CA GLU A 86 -3.82 3.26 -7.89
C GLU A 86 -2.85 2.18 -8.41
N LEU A 87 -3.38 1.00 -8.74
CA LEU A 87 -2.60 -0.07 -9.33
C LEU A 87 -2.11 0.29 -10.73
N ALA A 88 -2.97 0.91 -11.56
CA ALA A 88 -2.60 1.38 -12.89
C ALA A 88 -1.45 2.39 -12.81
N ASP A 89 -1.51 3.36 -11.91
CA ASP A 89 -0.44 4.35 -11.74
C ASP A 89 0.89 3.69 -11.34
N ARG A 90 0.86 2.69 -10.44
CA ARG A 90 2.07 2.02 -9.97
C ARG A 90 2.74 1.12 -10.99
N LEU A 91 1.94 0.50 -11.85
CA LEU A 91 2.42 -0.41 -12.89
C LEU A 91 2.72 0.32 -14.21
N ASP A 92 2.55 1.65 -14.25
CA ASP A 92 2.57 2.43 -15.49
C ASP A 92 1.64 1.82 -16.55
N GLY A 93 0.45 1.44 -16.08
CA GLY A 93 -0.56 0.70 -16.84
C GLY A 93 -1.82 1.51 -17.12
N SER A 94 -2.77 0.88 -17.78
CA SER A 94 -4.07 1.44 -18.12
C SER A 94 -5.20 0.51 -17.67
N ILE A 95 -6.33 1.10 -17.26
CA ILE A 95 -7.52 0.32 -16.92
C ILE A 95 -8.21 -0.12 -18.21
N VAL A 96 -8.47 -1.41 -18.31
CA VAL A 96 -9.17 -2.05 -19.42
C VAL A 96 -10.28 -2.93 -18.90
N VAL A 97 -11.37 -3.06 -19.66
CA VAL A 97 -12.44 -4.01 -19.38
C VAL A 97 -12.20 -5.26 -20.22
N VAL A 98 -11.98 -6.41 -19.57
CA VAL A 98 -11.75 -7.70 -20.24
C VAL A 98 -12.81 -8.68 -19.75
N ASN A 99 -13.61 -9.20 -20.68
CA ASN A 99 -14.74 -10.11 -20.37
C ASN A 99 -15.68 -9.55 -19.29
N GLY A 100 -15.93 -8.23 -19.30
CA GLY A 100 -16.78 -7.55 -18.31
C GLY A 100 -16.15 -7.36 -16.93
N THR A 101 -14.85 -7.61 -16.78
CA THR A 101 -14.09 -7.39 -15.53
C THR A 101 -13.04 -6.31 -15.75
N ASP A 102 -13.01 -5.31 -14.87
CA ASP A 102 -11.98 -4.27 -14.87
C ASP A 102 -10.62 -4.87 -14.49
N ALA A 103 -9.59 -4.50 -15.25
CA ALA A 103 -8.22 -4.94 -15.06
C ALA A 103 -7.25 -3.82 -15.36
N VAL A 104 -6.07 -3.88 -14.75
CA VAL A 104 -4.92 -3.06 -15.13
C VAL A 104 -4.11 -3.83 -16.14
N ARG A 105 -3.96 -3.29 -17.34
CA ARG A 105 -3.02 -3.78 -18.35
C ARG A 105 -1.77 -2.92 -18.37
N PHE A 106 -0.61 -3.55 -18.34
CA PHE A 106 0.69 -2.88 -18.36
C PHE A 106 1.71 -3.72 -19.15
N SER A 107 2.76 -3.08 -19.63
CA SER A 107 3.80 -3.73 -20.43
C SER A 107 5.10 -3.86 -19.65
N TYR A 108 5.74 -5.03 -19.73
CA TYR A 108 7.06 -5.26 -19.15
C TYR A 108 7.92 -6.09 -20.10
N ALA A 109 9.13 -5.60 -20.40
CA ALA A 109 10.07 -6.25 -21.33
C ALA A 109 9.47 -6.59 -22.71
N GLY A 110 8.55 -5.75 -23.21
CA GLY A 110 7.88 -5.94 -24.51
C GLY A 110 6.72 -6.94 -24.50
N GLU A 111 6.32 -7.43 -23.34
CA GLU A 111 5.17 -8.31 -23.15
C GLU A 111 4.09 -7.60 -22.33
N ASP A 112 2.82 -7.88 -22.63
CA ASP A 112 1.68 -7.29 -21.94
C ASP A 112 1.13 -8.23 -20.86
N PHE A 113 0.79 -7.67 -19.71
CA PHE A 113 0.24 -8.37 -18.57
C PHE A 113 -1.02 -7.71 -18.05
N GLU A 114 -1.82 -8.47 -17.33
CA GLU A 114 -3.04 -8.03 -16.68
C GLU A 114 -3.03 -8.36 -15.20
N VAL A 115 -3.48 -7.41 -14.38
CA VAL A 115 -3.81 -7.63 -12.96
C VAL A 115 -5.26 -7.22 -12.72
N TRP A 116 -6.05 -8.05 -12.05
CA TRP A 116 -7.46 -7.75 -11.76
C TRP A 116 -7.91 -8.36 -10.44
N LEU A 117 -9.02 -7.88 -9.91
CA LEU A 117 -9.69 -8.49 -8.76
C LEU A 117 -10.64 -9.58 -9.27
N GLY A 118 -10.30 -10.84 -9.05
CA GLY A 118 -11.09 -12.01 -9.48
C GLY A 118 -11.81 -12.68 -8.31
N ALA A 119 -12.96 -13.30 -8.59
CA ALA A 119 -13.63 -14.14 -7.61
C ALA A 119 -12.90 -15.48 -7.45
N THR A 120 -12.47 -15.80 -6.23
CA THR A 120 -11.85 -17.09 -5.89
C THR A 120 -12.64 -17.81 -4.80
N LYS A 121 -12.30 -19.08 -4.53
CA LYS A 121 -12.86 -19.84 -3.40
C LYS A 121 -12.60 -19.21 -2.01
N TYR A 122 -11.67 -18.26 -1.94
CA TYR A 122 -11.32 -17.54 -0.71
C TYR A 122 -11.87 -16.10 -0.68
N GLY A 123 -12.77 -15.76 -1.61
CA GLY A 123 -13.27 -14.39 -1.81
C GLY A 123 -12.57 -13.66 -2.96
N PRO A 124 -12.84 -12.36 -3.14
CA PRO A 124 -12.21 -11.54 -4.17
C PRO A 124 -10.71 -11.40 -3.90
N ARG A 125 -9.88 -11.77 -4.88
CA ARG A 125 -8.41 -11.70 -4.78
C ARG A 125 -7.76 -11.14 -6.04
N TRP A 126 -6.57 -10.57 -5.85
CA TRP A 126 -5.76 -10.05 -6.94
C TRP A 126 -5.12 -11.19 -7.73
N LEU A 127 -5.47 -11.25 -9.01
CA LEU A 127 -5.01 -12.23 -9.98
C LEU A 127 -4.09 -11.56 -11.01
N PHE A 128 -3.08 -12.28 -11.47
CA PHE A 128 -2.11 -11.79 -12.44
C PHE A 128 -1.79 -12.81 -13.52
N ALA A 129 -1.78 -12.38 -14.78
CA ALA A 129 -1.48 -13.22 -15.92
C ALA A 129 -0.92 -12.41 -17.10
N ALA A 130 -0.37 -13.10 -18.10
CA ALA A 130 -0.17 -12.53 -19.42
C ALA A 130 -1.52 -12.06 -20.01
N ALA A 131 -1.50 -10.92 -20.68
CA ALA A 131 -2.69 -10.35 -21.29
C ALA A 131 -3.33 -11.35 -22.28
N GLY A 132 -4.64 -11.54 -22.17
CA GLY A 132 -5.38 -12.51 -22.99
C GLY A 132 -5.25 -13.99 -22.56
N ASN A 133 -4.48 -14.34 -21.53
CA ASN A 133 -4.42 -15.72 -21.00
C ASN A 133 -4.68 -15.78 -19.50
N ARG A 134 -5.93 -15.56 -19.11
CA ARG A 134 -6.37 -15.58 -17.70
C ARG A 134 -6.46 -16.98 -17.08
N ASP A 135 -6.47 -18.03 -17.88
CA ASP A 135 -6.59 -19.41 -17.37
C ASP A 135 -5.34 -19.85 -16.60
N GLY A 136 -4.19 -19.24 -16.88
CA GLY A 136 -2.94 -19.45 -16.15
C GLY A 136 -2.65 -18.38 -15.08
N ALA A 137 -3.67 -17.70 -14.57
CA ALA A 137 -3.51 -16.64 -13.59
C ALA A 137 -2.92 -17.13 -12.26
N VAL A 138 -2.05 -16.31 -11.69
CA VAL A 138 -1.50 -16.49 -10.35
C VAL A 138 -2.34 -15.70 -9.36
N ASP A 139 -2.78 -16.37 -8.29
CA ASP A 139 -3.40 -15.74 -7.13
C ASP A 139 -2.30 -15.29 -6.16
N TYR A 140 -2.20 -13.98 -5.94
CA TYR A 140 -1.22 -13.42 -5.01
C TYR A 140 -1.58 -13.61 -3.52
N GLY A 141 -2.79 -14.11 -3.23
CA GLY A 141 -3.29 -14.26 -1.87
C GLY A 141 -3.75 -12.94 -1.25
N PHE A 142 -3.56 -11.81 -1.93
CA PHE A 142 -4.05 -10.50 -1.52
C PHE A 142 -5.52 -10.35 -1.85
N GLY A 143 -6.32 -10.02 -0.85
CA GLY A 143 -7.72 -9.67 -0.98
C GLY A 143 -7.93 -8.22 -1.41
N GLU A 144 -9.19 -7.88 -1.66
CA GLU A 144 -9.63 -6.53 -2.08
C GLU A 144 -9.16 -5.39 -1.15
N LYS A 145 -9.04 -5.66 0.16
CA LYS A 145 -8.66 -4.67 1.16
C LYS A 145 -7.15 -4.57 1.39
N ASP A 146 -6.36 -5.44 0.77
CA ASP A 146 -4.91 -5.43 0.96
C ASP A 146 -4.26 -4.26 0.21
N PRO A 147 -3.13 -3.73 0.70
CA PRO A 147 -2.49 -2.58 0.09
C PRO A 147 -2.06 -2.87 -1.35
N VAL A 148 -2.50 -2.04 -2.28
CA VAL A 148 -2.16 -2.12 -3.72
C VAL A 148 -0.64 -2.09 -3.96
N ASP A 149 0.11 -1.44 -3.07
CA ASP A 149 1.59 -1.44 -3.06
C ASP A 149 2.17 -2.86 -3.03
N GLN A 150 1.56 -3.75 -2.25
CA GLN A 150 2.03 -5.12 -2.10
C GLN A 150 1.75 -5.92 -3.36
N VAL A 151 0.58 -5.73 -3.98
CA VAL A 151 0.19 -6.36 -5.24
C VAL A 151 1.16 -5.94 -6.36
N ALA A 152 1.40 -4.65 -6.53
CA ALA A 152 2.31 -4.13 -7.56
C ALA A 152 3.74 -4.65 -7.37
N ARG A 153 4.23 -4.67 -6.12
CA ARG A 153 5.57 -5.22 -5.81
C ARG A 153 5.68 -6.71 -6.10
N ALA A 154 4.65 -7.49 -5.76
CA ALA A 154 4.63 -8.92 -6.04
C ALA A 154 4.68 -9.19 -7.56
N ALA A 155 3.81 -8.52 -8.33
CA ALA A 155 3.80 -8.61 -9.80
C ALA A 155 5.16 -8.29 -10.43
N MET A 156 5.77 -7.17 -10.00
CA MET A 156 7.08 -6.77 -10.54
C MET A 156 8.22 -7.68 -10.07
N SER A 157 8.14 -8.23 -8.86
CA SER A 157 9.13 -9.18 -8.34
C SER A 157 9.12 -10.48 -9.16
N ASP A 158 7.94 -11.03 -9.42
CA ASP A 158 7.75 -12.23 -10.23
C ASP A 158 8.26 -12.02 -11.67
N LEU A 159 7.91 -10.89 -12.28
CA LEU A 159 8.36 -10.55 -13.63
C LEU A 159 9.90 -10.43 -13.72
N LYS A 160 10.54 -9.85 -12.70
CA LYS A 160 12.00 -9.77 -12.57
C LYS A 160 12.64 -11.13 -12.34
N ALA A 161 11.96 -12.03 -11.61
CA ALA A 161 12.39 -13.41 -11.42
C ALA A 161 12.22 -14.29 -12.68
N GLY A 162 11.67 -13.74 -13.77
CA GLY A 162 11.44 -14.44 -15.02
C GLY A 162 10.13 -15.21 -15.07
N MET A 163 9.26 -15.05 -14.08
CA MET A 163 7.93 -15.68 -14.09
C MET A 163 7.06 -15.03 -15.17
N ARG A 164 6.34 -15.88 -15.91
CA ARG A 164 5.42 -15.50 -17.00
C ARG A 164 4.12 -16.30 -16.89
N PRO A 165 3.21 -15.93 -15.97
CA PRO A 165 1.97 -16.67 -15.77
C PRO A 165 1.05 -16.58 -16.99
N GLY A 166 0.34 -17.66 -17.29
CA GLY A 166 -0.46 -17.75 -18.51
C GLY A 166 0.36 -17.86 -19.80
N ARG A 167 1.66 -18.15 -19.76
CA ARG A 167 2.39 -18.52 -20.97
C ARG A 167 2.31 -20.02 -21.18
N THR A 168 1.64 -20.47 -22.25
CA THR A 168 1.90 -21.80 -22.80
C THR A 168 3.35 -21.83 -23.26
N ALA A 169 4.14 -22.78 -22.76
CA ALA A 169 5.53 -22.97 -23.16
C ALA A 169 5.63 -22.90 -24.69
N ALA A 170 6.54 -22.08 -25.21
CA ALA A 170 6.85 -22.08 -26.62
C ALA A 170 7.26 -23.51 -27.03
N PRO A 171 6.81 -24.04 -28.18
CA PRO A 171 7.25 -25.34 -28.67
C PRO A 171 8.74 -25.24 -29.02
N GLY A 172 9.62 -25.61 -28.09
CA GLY A 172 11.06 -25.52 -28.34
C GLY A 172 12.02 -25.69 -27.15
N SER A 173 11.56 -25.76 -25.90
CA SER A 173 12.47 -26.11 -24.80
C SER A 173 12.50 -27.63 -24.59
N PRO A 174 13.68 -28.29 -24.69
CA PRO A 174 13.78 -29.73 -24.59
C PRO A 174 13.40 -30.20 -23.18
N SER A 175 12.50 -31.18 -23.14
CA SER A 175 12.14 -31.91 -21.93
C SER A 175 13.37 -32.54 -21.31
N ALA A 176 13.89 -31.95 -20.24
CA ALA A 176 14.71 -32.70 -19.30
C ALA A 176 13.75 -33.63 -18.54
N THR A 177 13.83 -34.92 -18.89
CA THR A 177 13.21 -36.02 -18.14
C THR A 177 14.34 -36.98 -17.73
N PRO A 178 14.11 -37.78 -16.69
CA PRO A 178 14.85 -37.81 -15.43
C PRO A 178 16.13 -38.65 -15.44
#